data_AF-C0N8T3-F1
#
_entry.id   AF-C0N8T3-F1
#
_cell.length_a   1.000
_cell.length_b   1.000
_cell.length_c   1.000
_cell.angle_alpha   90.00
_cell.angle_beta   90.00
_cell.angle_gamma   90.00
#
_symmetry.space_group_name_H-M   'P 1'
#
loop_
_entity.id
_entity.type
_entity.pdbx_description
1 polymer ?
#
loop_
_entity_poly.entity_id
_entity_poly.type
_entity_poly.pdbx_seq_one_letter_code
_entity_poly.pdbx_strand_id
1 'polypeptide(L)'
;MSEAIHAFLNGQAVSAPFDIDTDKGTFHCRKILRVLARRRLVVDAEHQGKRLLLKLFAPTRKGKRELSREITGYQACKKAGVPVPEQRLIEHNLAGCLAVGYAFLSDATSFKLTEHDALSAERLVKLMLLCHQGGIYQQDIHPDNLLATPQGVVLIDLASVRGKAGKPLSKQKSLTNLALLVAQFPPEQQVIVKDKLRVYFQQRGWSFDQKAQHNFKKRLNQQWQKRKNTYLKKCFRSCTMTAYKKTATIEYAFKRRFFEAISEDVVHRIDALVEQGNVLKAGNSATVVVTKLAGRDVVIKRYNVKSFSHFLKRCWRPSRAANSWRYGNLMALLGISTPEALGFIEKRKGPLRKTAYLICALSNDAKELNHAFPDALPPKLVMEQVERIFSLMATFKLSHGDLKASNLLLKPTGQVELIDLDAMQEHCISFYERRAQHQDKQRFFQNWPKQ
;
A
#
# COMPACT_ATOMS: atom_id res chain seq x y z
N MET A 1 26.05 1.94 -29.23
CA MET A 1 25.21 1.66 -28.04
C MET A 1 25.16 2.94 -27.24
N SER A 2 23.98 3.49 -26.95
CA SER A 2 23.90 4.78 -26.25
C SER A 2 24.42 4.66 -24.81
N GLU A 3 24.97 5.76 -24.29
CA GLU A 3 25.54 5.83 -22.94
C GLU A 3 24.53 5.42 -21.86
N ALA A 4 23.27 5.81 -22.03
CA ALA A 4 22.16 5.45 -21.15
C ALA A 4 21.93 3.93 -21.07
N ILE A 5 22.02 3.22 -22.21
CA ILE A 5 21.85 1.76 -22.25
C ILE A 5 23.07 1.07 -21.62
N HIS A 6 24.26 1.57 -21.87
CA HIS A 6 25.47 1.09 -21.21
C HIS A 6 25.40 1.27 -19.69
N ALA A 7 24.99 2.45 -19.21
CA ALA A 7 24.77 2.74 -17.79
C ALA A 7 23.72 1.80 -17.16
N PHE A 8 22.59 1.60 -17.84
CA PHE A 8 21.54 0.66 -17.42
C PHE A 8 22.07 -0.77 -17.23
N LEU A 9 22.80 -1.28 -18.23
CA LEU A 9 23.34 -2.64 -18.22
C LEU A 9 24.42 -2.82 -17.15
N ASN A 10 25.19 -1.77 -16.85
CA ASN A 10 26.18 -1.78 -15.77
C ASN A 10 25.60 -1.54 -14.38
N GLY A 11 24.34 -1.10 -14.29
CA GLY A 11 23.65 -0.82 -13.03
C GLY A 11 23.93 0.57 -12.47
N GLN A 12 24.40 1.48 -13.32
CA GLN A 12 24.59 2.89 -13.01
C GLN A 12 23.26 3.66 -13.13
N ALA A 13 23.25 4.89 -12.63
CA ALA A 13 22.10 5.78 -12.77
C ALA A 13 21.85 6.11 -14.25
N VAL A 14 20.58 6.22 -14.63
CA VAL A 14 20.17 6.56 -16.00
C VAL A 14 19.23 7.74 -15.92
N SER A 15 19.47 8.74 -16.76
CA SER A 15 18.66 9.96 -16.86
C SER A 15 17.98 10.02 -18.23
N ALA A 16 16.80 10.62 -18.28
CA ALA A 16 16.10 10.95 -19.53
C ALA A 16 16.12 12.46 -19.76
N PRO A 17 16.02 12.93 -21.02
CA PRO A 17 15.84 12.14 -22.25
C PRO A 17 17.13 11.49 -22.76
N PHE A 18 17.01 10.46 -23.60
CA PHE A 18 18.12 9.86 -24.34
C PHE A 18 17.61 9.15 -25.60
N ASP A 19 18.49 8.91 -26.57
CA ASP A 19 18.13 8.21 -27.81
C ASP A 19 18.72 6.78 -27.86
N ILE A 20 18.04 5.92 -28.62
CA ILE A 20 18.56 4.59 -28.98
C ILE A 20 18.54 4.48 -30.51
N ASP A 21 19.70 4.60 -31.12
CA ASP A 21 19.87 4.42 -32.56
C ASP A 21 20.02 2.95 -32.91
N THR A 22 19.20 2.48 -33.85
CA THR A 22 19.30 1.14 -34.43
C THR A 22 19.13 1.19 -35.94
N ASP A 23 19.35 0.04 -36.58
CA ASP A 23 19.06 -0.22 -38.00
C ASP A 23 17.59 0.06 -38.39
N LYS A 24 16.69 0.13 -37.41
CA LYS A 24 15.25 0.38 -37.58
C LYS A 24 14.86 1.84 -37.30
N GLY A 25 15.84 2.72 -37.18
CA GLY A 25 15.69 4.12 -36.85
C GLY A 25 15.85 4.41 -35.36
N THR A 26 15.69 5.68 -35.01
CA THR A 26 15.94 6.19 -33.66
C THR A 26 14.71 6.08 -32.77
N PHE A 27 14.90 5.58 -31.55
CA PHE A 27 13.90 5.60 -30.48
C PHE A 27 14.20 6.76 -29.53
N HIS A 28 13.34 7.78 -29.53
CA HIS A 28 13.47 8.94 -28.66
C HIS A 28 12.88 8.63 -27.29
N CYS A 29 13.73 8.31 -26.30
CA CYS A 29 13.30 7.97 -24.95
C CYS A 29 13.08 9.24 -24.12
N ARG A 30 11.83 9.62 -23.95
CA ARG A 30 11.41 10.91 -23.37
C ARG A 30 11.42 10.89 -21.84
N LYS A 31 10.97 9.79 -21.23
CA LYS A 31 10.83 9.66 -19.78
C LYS A 31 11.07 8.24 -19.31
N ILE A 32 11.83 8.11 -18.23
CA ILE A 32 12.00 6.84 -17.52
C ILE A 32 10.79 6.61 -16.62
N LEU A 33 10.07 5.51 -16.86
CA LEU A 33 8.91 5.10 -16.07
C LEU A 33 9.32 4.13 -14.94
N ARG A 34 10.35 3.31 -15.17
CA ARG A 34 10.86 2.37 -14.16
C ARG A 34 12.28 1.91 -14.47
N VAL A 35 13.13 1.88 -13.45
CA VAL A 35 14.46 1.26 -13.52
C VAL A 35 14.56 0.12 -12.50
N LEU A 36 15.01 -1.05 -12.98
CA LEU A 36 15.56 -2.12 -12.17
C LEU A 36 16.97 -2.38 -12.73
N ALA A 37 17.98 -1.83 -12.05
CA ALA A 37 19.39 -1.90 -12.46
C ALA A 37 19.79 -3.32 -12.90
N ARG A 38 20.50 -3.42 -14.04
CA ARG A 38 20.96 -4.70 -14.65
C ARG A 38 19.85 -5.69 -15.03
N ARG A 39 18.58 -5.27 -15.02
CA ARG A 39 17.45 -6.19 -15.24
C ARG A 39 16.44 -5.65 -16.24
N ARG A 40 15.84 -4.50 -15.94
CA ARG A 40 14.71 -3.98 -16.71
C ARG A 40 14.67 -2.45 -16.69
N LEU A 41 14.53 -1.85 -17.85
CA LEU A 41 14.30 -0.43 -18.04
C LEU A 41 12.96 -0.26 -18.77
N VAL A 42 12.09 0.60 -18.27
CA VAL A 42 10.80 0.92 -18.91
C VAL A 42 10.77 2.41 -19.18
N VAL A 43 10.58 2.77 -20.44
CA VAL A 43 10.61 4.16 -20.91
C VAL A 43 9.37 4.46 -21.75
N ASP A 44 8.92 5.70 -21.63
CA ASP A 44 8.05 6.36 -22.59
C ASP A 44 8.93 6.84 -23.75
N ALA A 45 8.68 6.29 -24.94
CA ALA A 45 9.51 6.50 -26.11
C ALA A 45 8.67 6.86 -27.33
N GLU A 46 9.31 7.45 -28.33
CA GLU A 46 8.72 7.73 -29.63
C GLU A 46 9.57 7.10 -30.72
N HIS A 47 8.92 6.45 -31.68
CA HIS A 47 9.58 5.81 -32.83
C HIS A 47 8.70 6.02 -34.06
N GLN A 48 9.28 6.56 -35.14
CA GLN A 48 8.58 6.87 -36.39
C GLN A 48 7.30 7.70 -36.17
N GLY A 49 7.37 8.73 -35.31
CA GLY A 49 6.24 9.60 -34.96
C GLY A 49 5.13 8.93 -34.12
N LYS A 50 5.34 7.70 -33.65
CA LYS A 50 4.37 6.96 -32.81
C LYS A 50 4.93 6.79 -31.41
N ARG A 51 4.15 7.20 -30.41
CA ARG A 51 4.50 7.03 -29.00
C ARG A 51 4.24 5.60 -28.53
N LEU A 52 5.20 5.02 -27.82
CA LEU A 52 5.13 3.67 -27.26
C LEU A 52 5.71 3.61 -25.84
N LEU A 53 5.22 2.66 -25.05
CA LEU A 53 5.89 2.20 -23.84
C LEU A 53 6.87 1.11 -24.24
N LEU A 54 8.16 1.40 -24.15
CA LEU A 54 9.25 0.49 -24.49
C LEU A 54 9.81 -0.14 -23.20
N LYS A 55 9.74 -1.48 -23.14
CA LYS A 55 10.34 -2.29 -22.06
C LYS A 55 11.61 -2.94 -22.59
N LEU A 56 12.73 -2.62 -21.97
CA LEU A 56 14.04 -3.18 -22.25
C LEU A 56 14.43 -4.13 -21.12
N PHE A 57 14.92 -5.31 -21.47
CA PHE A 57 15.43 -6.30 -20.55
C PHE A 57 16.90 -6.58 -20.85
N ALA A 58 17.70 -6.74 -19.80
CA ALA A 58 19.09 -7.15 -19.95
C ALA A 58 19.16 -8.53 -20.65
N PRO A 59 20.15 -8.79 -21.52
CA PRO A 59 20.27 -10.00 -22.35
C PRO A 59 20.68 -11.26 -21.56
N THR A 60 20.12 -11.44 -20.37
CA THR A 60 20.36 -12.57 -19.46
C THR A 60 19.31 -13.66 -19.66
N ARG A 61 19.55 -14.87 -19.11
CA ARG A 61 18.52 -15.95 -19.06
C ARG A 61 17.21 -15.46 -18.45
N LYS A 62 17.28 -14.58 -17.47
CA LYS A 62 16.10 -13.98 -16.82
C LYS A 62 15.38 -12.99 -17.74
N GLY A 63 16.12 -12.14 -18.46
CA GLY A 63 15.55 -11.23 -19.45
C GLY A 63 14.85 -11.98 -20.59
N LYS A 64 15.47 -13.03 -21.13
CA LYS A 64 14.86 -13.92 -22.14
C LYS A 64 13.53 -14.51 -21.65
N ARG A 65 13.50 -14.95 -20.39
CA ARG A 65 12.27 -15.47 -19.75
C ARG A 65 11.20 -14.38 -19.55
N GLU A 66 11.58 -13.16 -19.20
CA GLU A 66 10.63 -12.04 -19.07
C GLU A 66 10.04 -11.65 -20.43
N LEU A 67 10.86 -11.51 -21.47
CA LEU A 67 10.39 -11.25 -22.84
C LEU A 67 9.44 -12.36 -23.33
N SER A 68 9.85 -13.63 -23.21
CA SER A 68 9.00 -14.76 -23.60
C SER A 68 7.65 -14.75 -22.89
N ARG A 69 7.61 -14.39 -21.60
CA ARG A 69 6.37 -14.27 -20.84
C ARG A 69 5.50 -13.10 -21.27
N GLU A 70 6.07 -11.95 -21.62
CA GLU A 70 5.32 -10.82 -22.17
C GLU A 70 4.62 -11.23 -23.48
N ILE A 71 5.36 -11.92 -24.38
CA ILE A 71 4.83 -12.40 -25.67
C ILE A 71 3.71 -13.41 -25.44
N THR A 72 3.95 -14.46 -24.65
CA THR A 72 2.94 -15.48 -24.37
C THR A 72 1.72 -14.89 -23.65
N GLY A 73 1.94 -13.95 -22.71
CA GLY A 73 0.87 -13.25 -22.02
C GLY A 73 0.01 -12.41 -22.96
N TYR A 74 0.64 -11.63 -23.85
CA TYR A 74 -0.05 -10.84 -24.86
C TYR A 74 -0.89 -11.70 -25.79
N GLN A 75 -0.32 -12.77 -26.35
CA GLN A 75 -1.04 -13.71 -27.21
C GLN A 75 -2.24 -14.34 -26.50
N ALA A 76 -2.06 -14.73 -25.23
CA ALA A 76 -3.14 -15.31 -24.43
C ALA A 76 -4.26 -14.29 -24.17
N CYS A 77 -3.94 -13.04 -23.85
CA CYS A 77 -4.90 -11.95 -23.68
C CYS A 77 -5.66 -11.66 -24.98
N LYS A 78 -4.97 -11.55 -26.12
CA LYS A 78 -5.58 -11.33 -27.43
C LYS A 78 -6.56 -12.46 -27.79
N LYS A 79 -6.16 -13.72 -27.60
CA LYS A 79 -7.03 -14.88 -27.84
C LYS A 79 -8.24 -14.92 -26.89
N ALA A 80 -8.08 -14.44 -25.66
CA ALA A 80 -9.15 -14.34 -24.67
C ALA A 80 -10.05 -13.10 -24.83
N GLY A 81 -9.78 -12.21 -25.80
CA GLY A 81 -10.52 -10.96 -25.95
C GLY A 81 -10.31 -9.97 -24.79
N VAL A 82 -9.24 -10.11 -24.03
CA VAL A 82 -8.93 -9.23 -22.90
C VAL A 82 -8.29 -7.93 -23.42
N PRO A 83 -8.84 -6.74 -23.07
CA PRO A 83 -8.25 -5.46 -23.44
C PRO A 83 -6.82 -5.32 -22.92
N VAL A 84 -5.87 -5.15 -23.83
CA VAL A 84 -4.44 -4.90 -23.59
C VAL A 84 -3.96 -3.84 -24.59
N PRO A 85 -2.94 -3.03 -24.26
CA PRO A 85 -2.36 -2.12 -25.23
C PRO A 85 -1.81 -2.90 -26.42
N GLU A 86 -1.96 -2.35 -27.63
CA GLU A 86 -1.48 -2.99 -28.85
C GLU A 86 0.04 -3.19 -28.80
N GLN A 87 0.52 -4.41 -29.05
CA GLN A 87 1.95 -4.68 -29.14
C GLN A 87 2.49 -4.16 -30.48
N ARG A 88 3.42 -3.22 -30.43
CA ARG A 88 3.99 -2.54 -31.59
C ARG A 88 5.30 -3.17 -32.09
N LEU A 89 6.10 -3.74 -31.18
CA LEU A 89 7.36 -4.38 -31.54
C LEU A 89 7.78 -5.45 -30.55
N ILE A 90 8.60 -6.39 -31.03
CA ILE A 90 9.41 -7.33 -30.25
C ILE A 90 10.79 -7.33 -30.88
N GLU A 91 11.83 -7.14 -30.08
CA GLU A 91 13.21 -7.21 -30.55
C GLU A 91 14.04 -8.13 -29.65
N HIS A 92 14.82 -9.00 -30.27
CA HIS A 92 15.79 -9.85 -29.57
C HIS A 92 17.16 -9.18 -29.43
N ASN A 93 17.36 -8.05 -30.08
CA ASN A 93 18.52 -7.20 -29.93
C ASN A 93 18.17 -5.75 -30.32
N LEU A 94 17.89 -4.91 -29.32
CA LEU A 94 17.72 -3.46 -29.47
C LEU A 94 18.83 -2.79 -28.66
N ALA A 95 19.89 -2.35 -29.33
CA ALA A 95 21.11 -1.82 -28.72
C ALA A 95 21.69 -2.71 -27.59
N GLY A 96 21.72 -4.03 -27.80
CA GLY A 96 22.22 -5.00 -26.80
C GLY A 96 21.19 -5.45 -25.77
N CYS A 97 19.95 -4.94 -25.82
CA CYS A 97 18.85 -5.35 -24.95
C CYS A 97 17.82 -6.23 -25.67
N LEU A 98 17.05 -6.99 -24.90
CA LEU A 98 15.80 -7.60 -25.37
C LEU A 98 14.68 -6.56 -25.20
N ALA A 99 13.78 -6.41 -26.16
CA ALA A 99 12.74 -5.37 -26.09
C ALA A 99 11.34 -5.86 -26.45
N VAL A 100 10.35 -5.24 -25.83
CA VAL A 100 8.95 -5.28 -26.26
C VAL A 100 8.37 -3.88 -26.14
N GLY A 101 7.64 -3.44 -27.16
CA GLY A 101 6.98 -2.14 -27.19
C GLY A 101 5.47 -2.28 -27.31
N TYR A 102 4.75 -1.47 -26.54
CA TYR A 102 3.29 -1.38 -26.58
C TYR A 102 2.85 0.03 -26.92
N ALA A 103 1.73 0.20 -27.60
CA ALA A 103 1.13 1.51 -27.84
C ALA A 103 0.99 2.28 -26.52
N PHE A 104 1.45 3.52 -26.50
CA PHE A 104 1.30 4.37 -25.32
C PHE A 104 -0.13 4.92 -25.29
N LEU A 105 -0.89 4.59 -24.24
CA LEU A 105 -2.26 5.07 -24.08
C LEU A 105 -2.22 6.44 -23.40
N SER A 106 -2.32 7.52 -24.18
CA SER A 106 -2.20 8.89 -23.67
C SER A 106 -3.40 9.34 -22.83
N ASP A 107 -4.58 8.78 -23.08
CA ASP A 107 -5.83 9.01 -22.36
C ASP A 107 -6.01 8.07 -21.15
N ALA A 108 -5.04 7.19 -20.91
CA ALA A 108 -5.10 6.23 -19.81
C ALA A 108 -4.55 6.81 -18.50
N THR A 109 -5.21 6.45 -17.41
CA THR A 109 -4.73 6.72 -16.05
C THR A 109 -4.56 5.40 -15.28
N SER A 110 -3.75 5.39 -14.23
CA SER A 110 -3.71 4.24 -13.32
C SER A 110 -5.12 4.00 -12.76
N PHE A 111 -5.59 2.75 -12.81
CA PHE A 111 -6.91 2.41 -12.31
C PHE A 111 -7.02 2.74 -10.82
N LYS A 112 -8.04 3.52 -10.48
CA LYS A 112 -8.41 3.84 -9.10
C LYS A 112 -9.89 3.54 -8.93
N LEU A 113 -10.25 3.24 -7.70
CA LEU A 113 -11.63 3.00 -7.32
C LEU A 113 -11.94 3.90 -6.14
N THR A 114 -13.06 4.63 -6.20
CA THR A 114 -13.60 5.38 -5.05
C THR A 114 -14.81 4.65 -4.50
N GLU A 115 -15.24 5.02 -3.30
CA GLU A 115 -16.30 4.32 -2.54
C GLU A 115 -17.68 4.34 -3.23
N HIS A 116 -17.90 5.25 -4.19
CA HIS A 116 -19.16 5.39 -4.92
C HIS A 116 -19.05 5.08 -6.42
N ASP A 117 -17.89 4.61 -6.89
CA ASP A 117 -17.65 4.37 -8.32
C ASP A 117 -18.11 2.98 -8.77
N ALA A 118 -19.44 2.82 -8.82
CA ALA A 118 -20.09 1.58 -9.25
C ALA A 118 -19.76 1.20 -10.70
N LEU A 119 -19.51 2.18 -11.57
CA LEU A 119 -19.20 1.96 -12.98
C LEU A 119 -17.79 1.38 -13.15
N SER A 120 -16.77 1.93 -12.48
CA SER A 120 -15.42 1.36 -12.54
C SER A 120 -15.35 -0.01 -11.88
N ALA A 121 -16.11 -0.25 -10.80
CA ALA A 121 -16.23 -1.58 -10.20
C ALA A 121 -16.81 -2.60 -11.19
N GLU A 122 -17.83 -2.21 -11.97
CA GLU A 122 -18.41 -3.04 -13.00
C GLU A 122 -17.43 -3.32 -14.15
N ARG A 123 -16.77 -2.29 -14.67
CA ARG A 123 -15.74 -2.44 -15.72
C ARG A 123 -14.60 -3.34 -15.26
N LEU A 124 -14.19 -3.23 -14.00
CA LEU A 124 -13.19 -4.09 -13.38
C LEU A 124 -13.64 -5.56 -13.32
N VAL A 125 -14.86 -5.81 -12.85
CA VAL A 125 -15.40 -7.18 -12.77
C VAL A 125 -15.61 -7.78 -14.16
N LYS A 126 -16.00 -6.96 -15.15
CA LYS A 126 -16.08 -7.36 -16.56
C LYS A 126 -14.72 -7.78 -17.12
N LEU A 127 -13.64 -7.04 -16.83
CA LEU A 127 -12.29 -7.44 -17.21
C LEU A 127 -11.91 -8.79 -16.61
N MET A 128 -12.20 -9.01 -15.32
CA MET A 128 -11.92 -10.29 -14.64
C MET A 128 -12.77 -11.44 -15.23
N LEU A 129 -14.00 -11.14 -15.64
CA LEU A 129 -14.87 -12.08 -16.32
C LEU A 129 -14.27 -12.52 -17.65
N LEU A 130 -13.84 -11.58 -18.50
CA LEU A 130 -13.18 -11.86 -19.78
C LEU A 130 -11.93 -12.73 -19.59
N CYS A 131 -11.06 -12.37 -18.65
CA CYS A 131 -9.88 -13.19 -18.32
C CYS A 131 -10.30 -14.63 -17.99
N HIS A 132 -11.21 -14.79 -17.02
CA HIS A 132 -11.54 -16.11 -16.48
C HIS A 132 -12.39 -16.96 -17.43
N GLN A 133 -13.28 -16.37 -18.23
CA GLN A 133 -14.00 -17.07 -19.30
C GLN A 133 -13.05 -17.45 -20.44
N GLY A 134 -12.10 -16.58 -20.77
CA GLY A 134 -11.06 -16.85 -21.76
C GLY A 134 -10.04 -17.91 -21.34
N GLY A 135 -10.00 -18.30 -20.06
CA GLY A 135 -9.10 -19.35 -19.55
C GLY A 135 -7.76 -18.85 -19.00
N ILE A 136 -7.66 -17.54 -18.77
CA ILE A 136 -6.45 -16.89 -18.30
C ILE A 136 -6.69 -16.11 -17.02
N TYR A 137 -5.62 -15.83 -16.29
CA TYR A 137 -5.66 -14.96 -15.12
C TYR A 137 -4.31 -14.28 -14.96
N GLN A 138 -4.31 -13.11 -14.33
CA GLN A 138 -3.08 -12.45 -13.93
C GLN A 138 -2.71 -12.97 -12.53
N GLN A 139 -1.49 -13.49 -12.36
CA GLN A 139 -1.06 -14.19 -11.13
C GLN A 139 -0.93 -13.29 -9.89
N ASP A 140 -0.50 -12.05 -10.07
CA ASP A 140 -0.23 -11.04 -9.04
C ASP A 140 -1.14 -9.81 -9.24
N ILE A 141 -2.46 -10.03 -9.28
CA ILE A 141 -3.39 -9.03 -9.80
C ILE A 141 -3.54 -7.89 -8.79
N HIS A 142 -3.36 -6.65 -9.26
CA HIS A 142 -3.46 -5.44 -8.45
C HIS A 142 -3.86 -4.21 -9.29
N PRO A 143 -4.42 -3.16 -8.67
CA PRO A 143 -4.80 -1.93 -9.36
C PRO A 143 -3.68 -1.29 -10.19
N ASP A 144 -2.42 -1.29 -9.72
CA ASP A 144 -1.32 -0.70 -10.52
C ASP A 144 -0.99 -1.49 -11.81
N ASN A 145 -1.56 -2.68 -12.01
CA ASN A 145 -1.46 -3.46 -13.24
C ASN A 145 -2.70 -3.28 -14.14
N LEU A 146 -3.51 -2.28 -13.85
CA LEU A 146 -4.71 -1.92 -14.59
C LEU A 146 -4.65 -0.44 -14.95
N LEU A 147 -5.06 -0.13 -16.18
CA LEU A 147 -5.25 1.24 -16.63
C LEU A 147 -6.74 1.49 -16.85
N ALA A 148 -7.22 2.67 -16.47
CA ALA A 148 -8.55 3.15 -16.81
C ALA A 148 -8.46 4.06 -18.04
N THR A 149 -9.29 3.78 -19.04
CA THR A 149 -9.48 4.61 -20.24
C THR A 149 -10.96 5.00 -20.34
N PRO A 150 -11.33 5.95 -21.21
CA PRO A 150 -12.75 6.26 -21.46
C PRO A 150 -13.58 5.03 -21.85
N GLN A 151 -12.97 4.09 -22.58
CA GLN A 151 -13.62 2.89 -23.11
C GLN A 151 -13.67 1.72 -22.11
N GLY A 152 -12.87 1.74 -21.03
CA GLY A 152 -12.92 0.67 -20.02
C GLY A 152 -11.64 0.50 -19.21
N VAL A 153 -11.41 -0.75 -18.76
CA VAL A 153 -10.20 -1.13 -18.00
C VAL A 153 -9.33 -2.00 -18.88
N VAL A 154 -8.04 -1.64 -18.95
CA VAL A 154 -7.03 -2.30 -19.76
C VAL A 154 -6.02 -3.00 -18.84
N LEU A 155 -5.69 -4.25 -19.16
CA LEU A 155 -4.70 -5.03 -18.42
C LEU A 155 -3.28 -4.71 -18.92
N ILE A 156 -2.35 -4.48 -17.99
CA ILE A 156 -0.91 -4.34 -18.29
C ILE A 156 -0.09 -5.37 -17.49
N ASP A 157 1.23 -5.35 -17.67
CA ASP A 157 2.19 -6.32 -17.07
C ASP A 157 1.88 -7.78 -17.43
N LEU A 158 1.91 -8.06 -18.74
CA LEU A 158 1.42 -9.30 -19.33
C LEU A 158 2.33 -10.50 -19.02
N ALA A 159 3.58 -10.27 -18.63
CA ALA A 159 4.50 -11.31 -18.16
C ALA A 159 3.98 -12.15 -16.96
N SER A 160 3.01 -11.61 -16.22
CA SER A 160 2.38 -12.26 -15.06
C SER A 160 1.09 -13.01 -15.41
N VAL A 161 0.63 -12.94 -16.66
CA VAL A 161 -0.53 -13.69 -17.15
C VAL A 161 -0.20 -15.18 -17.22
N ARG A 162 -1.16 -16.01 -16.79
CA ARG A 162 -1.08 -17.46 -16.72
C ARG A 162 -2.39 -18.08 -17.22
N GLY A 163 -2.35 -19.37 -17.47
CA GLY A 163 -3.49 -20.13 -18.02
C GLY A 163 -3.30 -20.42 -19.50
N LYS A 164 -4.29 -21.09 -20.10
CA LYS A 164 -4.31 -21.46 -21.51
C LYS A 164 -5.61 -20.95 -22.11
N ALA A 165 -5.51 -20.05 -23.07
CA ALA A 165 -6.67 -19.44 -23.69
C ALA A 165 -7.49 -20.48 -24.49
N GLY A 166 -8.82 -20.40 -24.34
CA GLY A 166 -9.79 -21.23 -25.08
C GLY A 166 -10.70 -22.12 -24.22
N LYS A 167 -10.40 -22.30 -22.93
CA LYS A 167 -11.31 -22.99 -22.00
C LYS A 167 -11.46 -22.19 -20.70
N PRO A 168 -12.69 -21.90 -20.24
CA PRO A 168 -12.91 -21.17 -19.00
C PRO A 168 -12.16 -21.77 -17.80
N LEU A 169 -11.63 -20.90 -16.93
CA LEU A 169 -10.99 -21.30 -15.68
C LEU A 169 -11.98 -21.97 -14.74
N SER A 170 -11.49 -22.92 -13.93
CA SER A 170 -12.33 -23.54 -12.90
C SER A 170 -12.88 -22.52 -11.90
N LYS A 171 -14.01 -22.84 -11.26
CA LYS A 171 -14.64 -22.02 -10.21
C LYS A 171 -13.65 -21.68 -9.10
N GLN A 172 -12.89 -22.66 -8.63
CA GLN A 172 -11.87 -22.46 -7.58
C GLN A 172 -10.77 -21.46 -8.00
N LYS A 173 -10.19 -21.60 -9.19
CA LYS A 173 -9.13 -20.69 -9.67
C LYS A 173 -9.68 -19.27 -9.85
N SER A 174 -10.86 -19.15 -10.46
CA SER A 174 -11.52 -17.87 -10.72
C SER A 174 -11.82 -17.11 -9.42
N LEU A 175 -12.44 -17.78 -8.43
CA LEU A 175 -12.78 -17.13 -7.16
C LEU A 175 -11.55 -16.82 -6.32
N THR A 176 -10.48 -17.61 -6.42
CA THR A 176 -9.22 -17.33 -5.72
C THR A 176 -8.53 -16.09 -6.31
N ASN A 177 -8.51 -15.95 -7.64
CA ASN A 177 -7.93 -14.79 -8.30
C ASN A 177 -8.78 -13.53 -8.11
N LEU A 178 -10.11 -13.65 -8.14
CA LEU A 178 -11.01 -12.54 -7.83
C LEU A 178 -10.87 -12.08 -6.37
N ALA A 179 -10.77 -13.01 -5.42
CA ALA A 179 -10.48 -12.70 -4.03
C ALA A 179 -9.11 -12.02 -3.85
N LEU A 180 -8.10 -12.41 -4.64
CA LEU A 180 -6.78 -11.77 -4.63
C LEU A 180 -6.86 -10.32 -5.09
N LEU A 181 -7.63 -10.02 -6.15
CA LEU A 181 -7.89 -8.66 -6.61
C LEU A 181 -8.67 -7.85 -5.57
N VAL A 182 -9.80 -8.38 -5.07
CA VAL A 182 -10.64 -7.67 -4.08
C VAL A 182 -9.84 -7.34 -2.83
N ALA A 183 -8.98 -8.25 -2.38
CA ALA A 183 -8.11 -8.01 -1.23
C ALA A 183 -7.14 -6.82 -1.43
N GLN A 184 -6.93 -6.30 -2.65
CA GLN A 184 -6.09 -5.14 -2.92
C GLN A 184 -6.77 -3.80 -2.60
N PHE A 185 -8.08 -3.77 -2.43
CA PHE A 185 -8.82 -2.56 -2.10
C PHE A 185 -8.99 -2.39 -0.59
N PRO A 186 -9.09 -1.14 -0.08
CA PRO A 186 -9.59 -0.87 1.26
C PRO A 186 -11.01 -1.45 1.46
N PRO A 187 -11.43 -1.73 2.70
CA PRO A 187 -12.67 -2.44 3.00
C PRO A 187 -13.93 -1.84 2.36
N GLU A 188 -14.05 -0.52 2.26
CA GLU A 188 -15.21 0.14 1.64
C GLU A 188 -15.25 -0.08 0.13
N GLN A 189 -14.12 0.09 -0.53
CA GLN A 189 -13.97 -0.22 -1.95
C GLN A 189 -14.17 -1.71 -2.23
N GLN A 190 -13.93 -2.60 -1.26
CA GLN A 190 -14.27 -4.01 -1.41
C GLN A 190 -15.79 -4.23 -1.48
N VAL A 191 -16.60 -3.41 -0.82
CA VAL A 191 -18.08 -3.53 -0.83
C VAL A 191 -18.59 -3.37 -2.25
N ILE A 192 -18.25 -2.27 -2.92
CA ILE A 192 -18.71 -1.99 -4.29
C ILE A 192 -18.27 -3.04 -5.32
N VAL A 193 -17.06 -3.61 -5.18
CA VAL A 193 -16.63 -4.72 -6.07
C VAL A 193 -17.39 -6.00 -5.74
N LYS A 194 -17.68 -6.24 -4.46
CA LYS A 194 -18.46 -7.41 -4.02
C LYS A 194 -19.90 -7.36 -4.50
N ASP A 195 -20.50 -6.18 -4.59
CA ASP A 195 -21.89 -6.00 -5.05
C ASP A 195 -22.05 -6.44 -6.51
N LYS A 196 -20.97 -6.38 -7.30
CA LYS A 196 -20.93 -6.85 -8.69
C LYS A 196 -20.69 -8.37 -8.81
N LEU A 197 -20.47 -9.10 -7.71
CA LEU A 197 -20.22 -10.56 -7.75
C LEU A 197 -21.43 -11.34 -8.25
N ARG A 198 -22.66 -10.91 -7.95
CA ARG A 198 -23.86 -11.59 -8.44
C ARG A 198 -23.87 -11.66 -9.97
N VAL A 199 -23.58 -10.53 -10.63
CA VAL A 199 -23.44 -10.42 -12.09
C VAL A 199 -22.32 -11.32 -12.59
N TYR A 200 -21.16 -11.30 -11.92
CA TYR A 200 -20.05 -12.18 -12.25
C TYR A 200 -20.46 -13.67 -12.23
N PHE A 201 -21.13 -14.12 -11.17
CA PHE A 201 -21.56 -15.52 -11.03
C PHE A 201 -22.59 -15.91 -12.09
N GLN A 202 -23.56 -15.05 -12.36
CA GLN A 202 -24.58 -15.28 -13.38
C GLN A 202 -23.96 -15.46 -14.77
N GLN A 203 -23.03 -14.58 -15.16
CA GLN A 203 -22.29 -14.66 -16.42
C GLN A 203 -21.35 -15.88 -16.52
N ARG A 204 -21.00 -16.47 -15.37
CA ARG A 204 -20.25 -17.73 -15.30
C ARG A 204 -21.15 -18.97 -15.28
N GLY A 205 -22.47 -18.81 -15.32
CA GLY A 205 -23.44 -19.91 -15.21
C GLY A 205 -23.43 -20.57 -13.82
N TRP A 206 -23.12 -19.81 -12.76
CA TRP A 206 -23.02 -20.33 -11.39
C TRP A 206 -24.09 -19.74 -10.47
N SER A 207 -24.57 -20.55 -9.52
CA SER A 207 -25.42 -20.07 -8.42
C SER A 207 -24.66 -19.11 -7.49
N PHE A 208 -25.32 -18.04 -7.06
CA PHE A 208 -24.85 -17.08 -6.07
C PHE A 208 -25.61 -17.21 -4.74
N ASP A 209 -25.67 -18.44 -4.23
CA ASP A 209 -26.30 -18.79 -2.95
C ASP A 209 -25.42 -18.41 -1.73
N GLN A 210 -25.96 -18.61 -0.53
CA GLN A 210 -25.24 -18.34 0.73
C GLN A 210 -23.93 -19.12 0.86
N LYS A 211 -23.87 -20.36 0.33
CA LYS A 211 -22.66 -21.20 0.35
C LYS A 211 -21.58 -20.61 -0.56
N ALA A 212 -21.94 -20.10 -1.73
CA ALA A 212 -21.05 -19.41 -2.65
C ALA A 212 -20.49 -18.12 -2.03
N GLN A 213 -21.35 -17.31 -1.39
CA GLN A 213 -20.96 -16.09 -0.69
C GLN A 213 -19.99 -16.40 0.46
N HIS A 214 -20.29 -17.41 1.28
CA HIS A 214 -19.42 -17.86 2.36
C HIS A 214 -18.06 -18.36 1.84
N ASN A 215 -18.04 -19.16 0.76
CA ASN A 215 -16.82 -19.65 0.13
C ASN A 215 -15.94 -18.49 -0.38
N PHE A 216 -16.55 -17.50 -1.03
CA PHE A 216 -15.84 -16.31 -1.49
C PHE A 216 -15.28 -15.50 -0.31
N LYS A 217 -16.09 -15.26 0.74
CA LYS A 217 -15.65 -14.56 1.96
C LYS A 217 -14.46 -15.26 2.62
N LYS A 218 -14.45 -16.60 2.69
CA LYS A 218 -13.32 -17.39 3.21
C LYS A 218 -12.05 -17.14 2.38
N ARG A 219 -12.14 -17.16 1.06
CA ARG A 219 -10.99 -16.88 0.17
C ARG A 219 -10.50 -15.46 0.30
N LEU A 220 -11.42 -14.48 0.34
CA LEU A 220 -11.09 -13.07 0.53
C LEU A 220 -10.33 -12.86 1.84
N ASN A 221 -10.82 -13.44 2.95
CA ASN A 221 -10.14 -13.36 4.23
C ASN A 221 -8.73 -13.97 4.18
N GLN A 222 -8.55 -15.12 3.51
CA GLN A 222 -7.22 -15.72 3.33
C GLN A 222 -6.27 -14.81 2.54
N GLN A 223 -6.73 -14.23 1.42
CA GLN A 223 -5.92 -13.31 0.61
C GLN A 223 -5.62 -12.02 1.35
N TRP A 224 -6.58 -11.48 2.10
CA TRP A 224 -6.39 -10.33 2.97
C TRP A 224 -5.30 -10.59 4.02
N GLN A 225 -5.37 -11.70 4.76
CA GLN A 225 -4.36 -12.04 5.76
C GLN A 225 -2.96 -12.18 5.13
N LYS A 226 -2.87 -12.81 3.96
CA LYS A 226 -1.61 -12.90 3.20
C LYS A 226 -1.08 -11.53 2.79
N ARG A 227 -1.95 -10.65 2.27
CA ARG A 227 -1.61 -9.27 1.87
C ARG A 227 -1.13 -8.47 3.07
N LYS A 228 -1.91 -8.43 4.15
CA LYS A 228 -1.58 -7.73 5.40
C LYS A 228 -0.22 -8.18 5.95
N ASN A 229 -0.01 -9.49 6.09
CA ASN A 229 1.24 -10.01 6.62
C ASN A 229 2.44 -9.68 5.72
N THR A 230 2.27 -9.74 4.40
CA THR A 230 3.32 -9.36 3.44
C THR A 230 3.63 -7.86 3.51
N TYR A 231 2.59 -7.02 3.61
CA TYR A 231 2.73 -5.57 3.71
C TYR A 231 3.41 -5.16 5.02
N LEU A 232 2.98 -5.69 6.17
CA LEU A 232 3.60 -5.39 7.46
C LEU A 232 5.03 -5.90 7.52
N LYS A 233 5.36 -7.07 6.95
CA LYS A 233 6.76 -7.51 6.81
C LYS A 233 7.61 -6.54 5.97
N LYS A 234 7.03 -5.92 4.93
CA LYS A 234 7.72 -4.88 4.14
C LYS A 234 8.01 -3.61 4.95
N CYS A 235 7.23 -3.32 5.99
CA CYS A 235 7.44 -2.17 6.87
C CYS A 235 8.64 -2.35 7.83
N PHE A 236 9.21 -3.55 7.94
CA PHE A 236 10.35 -3.88 8.80
C PHE A 236 11.52 -4.50 8.02
N ARG A 237 11.70 -4.11 6.75
CA ARG A 237 12.84 -4.53 5.93
C ARG A 237 13.17 -3.47 4.88
N SER A 238 14.43 -3.45 4.42
CA SER A 238 14.82 -2.56 3.32
C SER A 238 14.11 -2.98 2.04
N CYS A 239 13.29 -2.08 1.48
CA CYS A 239 12.60 -2.26 0.20
C CYS A 239 12.17 -0.90 -0.35
N THR A 240 11.71 -0.82 -1.59
CA THR A 240 11.35 0.45 -2.27
C THR A 240 10.45 1.40 -1.46
N MET A 241 9.65 0.89 -0.52
CA MET A 241 8.79 1.69 0.36
C MET A 241 9.47 2.09 1.68
N THR A 242 10.41 1.30 2.18
CA THR A 242 10.91 1.38 3.55
C THR A 242 12.44 1.43 3.58
N ALA A 243 13.01 2.49 4.14
CA ALA A 243 14.40 2.48 4.61
C ALA A 243 14.43 1.80 5.98
N TYR A 244 15.28 0.79 6.17
CA TYR A 244 15.31 -0.01 7.40
C TYR A 244 16.74 -0.42 7.71
N LYS A 245 17.13 -0.28 8.99
CA LYS A 245 18.41 -0.74 9.51
C LYS A 245 18.22 -1.28 10.92
N LYS A 246 18.97 -2.34 11.24
CA LYS A 246 18.99 -2.95 12.57
C LYS A 246 20.41 -3.39 12.90
N THR A 247 20.92 -2.90 14.02
CA THR A 247 22.22 -3.25 14.61
C THR A 247 22.02 -3.66 16.07
N ALA A 248 23.11 -3.97 16.78
CA ALA A 248 23.08 -4.21 18.22
C ALA A 248 22.74 -2.96 19.05
N THR A 249 22.82 -1.76 18.48
CA THR A 249 22.63 -0.48 19.19
C THR A 249 21.40 0.29 18.72
N ILE A 250 20.91 0.03 17.51
CA ILE A 250 19.78 0.76 16.94
C ILE A 250 18.91 -0.10 16.02
N GLU A 251 17.61 0.16 16.00
CA GLU A 251 16.68 -0.33 14.98
C GLU A 251 15.82 0.86 14.50
N TYR A 252 15.70 1.06 13.20
CA TYR A 252 14.82 2.08 12.65
C TYR A 252 14.14 1.63 11.37
N ALA A 253 12.96 2.22 11.11
CA ALA A 253 12.30 2.16 9.81
C ALA A 253 11.74 3.54 9.46
N PHE A 254 11.86 3.94 8.20
CA PHE A 254 11.27 5.16 7.66
C PHE A 254 10.61 4.90 6.32
N LYS A 255 9.61 5.72 5.97
CA LYS A 255 9.16 5.80 4.57
C LYS A 255 10.35 6.25 3.72
N ARG A 256 10.68 5.50 2.67
CA ARG A 256 11.92 5.67 1.91
C ARG A 256 12.09 7.09 1.36
N ARG A 257 11.06 7.64 0.72
CA ARG A 257 11.08 9.01 0.18
C ARG A 257 11.33 10.07 1.25
N PHE A 258 10.78 9.87 2.45
CA PHE A 258 11.02 10.79 3.56
C PHE A 258 12.44 10.66 4.09
N PHE A 259 12.96 9.43 4.21
CA PHE A 259 14.34 9.18 4.64
C PHE A 259 15.38 9.78 3.69
N GLU A 260 15.15 9.67 2.38
CA GLU A 260 15.99 10.26 1.34
C GLU A 260 16.07 11.80 1.46
N ALA A 261 15.04 12.45 2.01
CA ALA A 261 15.00 13.90 2.20
C ALA A 261 15.68 14.38 3.50
N ILE A 262 15.73 13.56 4.55
CA ILE A 262 16.21 13.98 5.88
C ILE A 262 17.61 13.45 6.26
N SER A 263 18.18 12.52 5.48
CA SER A 263 19.44 11.79 5.74
C SER A 263 19.44 10.88 6.98
N GLU A 264 20.44 10.01 7.11
CA GLU A 264 20.59 9.13 8.28
C GLU A 264 20.97 9.89 9.56
N ASP A 265 21.52 11.10 9.46
CA ASP A 265 21.99 11.90 10.60
C ASP A 265 20.88 12.20 11.62
N VAL A 266 19.62 12.30 11.17
CA VAL A 266 18.46 12.47 12.05
C VAL A 266 18.36 11.36 13.09
N VAL A 267 18.76 10.13 12.73
CA VAL A 267 18.75 8.98 13.64
C VAL A 267 19.68 9.21 14.83
N HIS A 268 20.81 9.86 14.60
CA HIS A 268 21.81 10.16 15.64
C HIS A 268 21.46 11.43 16.42
N ARG A 269 20.83 12.41 15.77
CA ARG A 269 20.45 13.71 16.36
C ARG A 269 19.06 13.74 17.01
N ILE A 270 18.35 12.60 17.05
CA ILE A 270 16.95 12.56 17.48
C ILE A 270 16.68 13.10 18.89
N ASP A 271 17.61 12.95 19.84
CA ASP A 271 17.46 13.52 21.18
C ASP A 271 17.54 15.05 21.15
N ALA A 272 18.53 15.61 20.45
CA ALA A 272 18.66 17.06 20.28
C ALA A 272 17.43 17.67 19.58
N LEU A 273 16.85 16.96 18.60
CA LEU A 273 15.60 17.37 17.95
C LEU A 273 14.41 17.38 18.92
N VAL A 274 14.39 16.48 19.91
CA VAL A 274 13.36 16.49 20.95
C VAL A 274 13.58 17.65 21.93
N GLU A 275 14.82 17.95 22.29
CA GLU A 275 15.16 19.04 23.21
C GLU A 275 14.91 20.43 22.61
N GLN A 276 15.18 20.61 21.32
CA GLN A 276 15.01 21.86 20.59
C GLN A 276 13.59 22.06 20.04
N GLY A 277 12.78 21.01 20.03
CA GLY A 277 11.43 21.04 19.47
C GLY A 277 10.42 21.77 20.37
N ASN A 278 9.36 22.29 19.76
CA ASN A 278 8.26 22.92 20.49
C ASN A 278 7.47 21.84 21.23
N VAL A 279 7.49 21.86 22.56
CA VAL A 279 6.81 20.84 23.38
C VAL A 279 5.30 21.00 23.27
N LEU A 280 4.61 19.96 22.78
CA LEU A 280 3.16 19.85 22.85
C LEU A 280 2.71 19.21 24.16
N LYS A 281 3.42 18.16 24.59
CA LYS A 281 3.08 17.39 25.79
C LYS A 281 4.33 16.81 26.44
N ALA A 282 4.64 17.22 27.66
CA ALA A 282 5.68 16.62 28.49
C ALA A 282 5.03 15.77 29.57
N GLY A 283 4.85 14.47 29.31
CA GLY A 283 4.27 13.54 30.28
C GLY A 283 5.27 12.50 30.78
N ASN A 284 5.01 11.93 31.97
CA ASN A 284 5.81 10.85 32.55
C ASN A 284 5.97 9.63 31.63
N SER A 285 4.97 9.37 30.77
CA SER A 285 4.98 8.24 29.85
C SER A 285 5.67 8.52 28.51
N ALA A 286 5.63 9.76 28.04
CA ALA A 286 6.12 10.17 26.73
C ALA A 286 6.23 11.70 26.64
N THR A 287 7.22 12.15 25.86
CA THR A 287 7.39 13.55 25.48
C THR A 287 6.99 13.69 24.01
N VAL A 288 6.16 14.66 23.68
CA VAL A 288 5.69 14.95 22.32
C VAL A 288 6.13 16.36 21.95
N VAL A 289 6.87 16.48 20.87
CA VAL A 289 7.34 17.77 20.35
C VAL A 289 7.00 17.93 18.88
N VAL A 290 6.87 19.18 18.44
CA VAL A 290 6.75 19.58 17.04
C VAL A 290 8.07 20.16 16.58
N THR A 291 8.51 19.74 15.40
CA THR A 291 9.69 20.29 14.74
C THR A 291 9.55 20.19 13.23
N LYS A 292 10.51 20.73 12.48
CA LYS A 292 10.57 20.64 11.01
C LYS A 292 11.69 19.70 10.59
N LEU A 293 11.39 18.74 9.72
CA LEU A 293 12.37 17.86 9.07
C LEU A 293 12.19 17.92 7.55
N ALA A 294 13.25 18.27 6.83
CA ALA A 294 13.23 18.48 5.37
C ALA A 294 12.05 19.37 4.90
N GLY A 295 11.84 20.50 5.59
CA GLY A 295 10.77 21.46 5.28
C GLY A 295 9.36 21.01 5.65
N ARG A 296 9.19 19.82 6.26
CA ARG A 296 7.90 19.26 6.66
C ARG A 296 7.70 19.36 8.17
N ASP A 297 6.53 19.83 8.60
CA ASP A 297 6.14 19.80 10.01
C ASP A 297 5.86 18.36 10.46
N VAL A 298 6.54 17.97 11.55
CA VAL A 298 6.47 16.62 12.10
C VAL A 298 6.27 16.65 13.61
N VAL A 299 5.62 15.61 14.11
CA VAL A 299 5.50 15.31 15.53
C VAL A 299 6.47 14.20 15.88
N ILE A 300 7.33 14.44 16.87
CA ILE A 300 8.22 13.43 17.45
C ILE A 300 7.69 13.03 18.82
N LYS A 301 7.27 11.78 18.96
CA LYS A 301 6.85 11.17 20.22
C LYS A 301 7.98 10.30 20.78
N ARG A 302 8.65 10.79 21.83
CA ARG A 302 9.66 10.07 22.60
C ARG A 302 8.98 9.24 23.70
N TYR A 303 9.20 7.94 23.69
CA TYR A 303 8.69 7.02 24.70
C TYR A 303 9.71 6.84 25.82
N ASN A 304 9.40 7.39 26.98
CA ASN A 304 10.26 7.30 28.17
C ASN A 304 10.16 5.90 28.80
N VAL A 305 11.28 5.40 29.35
CA VAL A 305 11.30 4.17 30.15
C VAL A 305 11.03 4.55 31.60
N LYS A 306 9.85 4.23 32.12
CA LYS A 306 9.37 4.70 33.43
C LYS A 306 10.17 4.20 34.64
N SER A 307 10.73 2.97 34.59
CA SER A 307 11.50 2.38 35.70
C SER A 307 12.32 1.16 35.26
N PHE A 308 13.32 0.74 36.06
CA PHE A 308 14.14 -0.46 35.81
C PHE A 308 13.33 -1.76 35.82
N SER A 309 12.34 -1.88 36.71
CA SER A 309 11.40 -3.03 36.73
C SER A 309 10.48 -3.06 35.51
N HIS A 310 10.06 -1.90 35.00
CA HIS A 310 9.32 -1.78 33.74
C HIS A 310 10.21 -2.04 32.52
N PHE A 311 11.50 -1.70 32.59
CA PHE A 311 12.49 -2.02 31.55
C PHE A 311 12.68 -3.53 31.40
N LEU A 312 12.93 -4.27 32.48
CA LEU A 312 13.15 -5.73 32.45
C LEU A 312 11.94 -6.51 31.88
N LYS A 313 10.70 -6.08 32.18
CA LYS A 313 9.48 -6.73 31.67
C LYS A 313 9.20 -6.41 30.19
N ARG A 314 9.71 -5.30 29.65
CA ARG A 314 9.31 -4.77 28.34
C ARG A 314 10.43 -4.77 27.29
N CYS A 315 11.69 -4.86 27.70
CA CYS A 315 12.84 -4.78 26.78
C CYS A 315 12.84 -5.88 25.70
N TRP A 316 12.21 -7.04 25.96
CA TRP A 316 12.07 -8.16 25.02
C TRP A 316 10.92 -8.00 24.01
N ARG A 317 9.92 -7.16 24.30
CA ARG A 317 8.77 -6.91 23.41
C ARG A 317 9.10 -5.83 22.38
N PRO A 318 8.44 -5.78 21.20
CA PRO A 318 8.56 -4.64 20.30
C PRO A 318 8.34 -3.31 21.06
N SER A 319 9.13 -2.27 20.75
CA SER A 319 8.93 -0.98 21.39
C SER A 319 7.56 -0.39 21.04
N ARG A 320 7.12 0.56 21.86
CA ARG A 320 5.91 1.35 21.59
C ARG A 320 5.97 2.03 20.23
N ALA A 321 7.12 2.61 19.87
CA ALA A 321 7.30 3.23 18.56
C ALA A 321 7.20 2.22 17.41
N ALA A 322 7.82 1.04 17.53
CA ALA A 322 7.69 -0.02 16.54
C ALA A 322 6.23 -0.51 16.41
N ASN A 323 5.49 -0.57 17.53
CA ASN A 323 4.07 -0.93 17.52
C ASN A 323 3.22 0.14 16.83
N SER A 324 3.41 1.42 17.16
CA SER A 324 2.73 2.53 16.49
C SER A 324 3.08 2.59 15.00
N TRP A 325 4.33 2.33 14.62
CA TRP A 325 4.73 2.21 13.21
C TRP A 325 3.97 1.07 12.51
N ARG A 326 3.88 -0.11 13.14
CA ARG A 326 3.13 -1.25 12.60
C ARG A 326 1.65 -0.91 12.42
N TYR A 327 1.00 -0.36 13.44
CA TYR A 327 -0.43 -0.07 13.40
C TYR A 327 -0.77 1.15 12.56
N GLY A 328 0.06 2.20 12.52
CA GLY A 328 -0.12 3.32 11.59
C GLY A 328 -0.09 2.86 10.13
N ASN A 329 0.84 1.96 9.78
CA ASN A 329 0.86 1.34 8.46
C ASN A 329 -0.36 0.42 8.23
N LEU A 330 -0.83 -0.31 9.25
CA LEU A 330 -2.04 -1.13 9.14
C LEU A 330 -3.31 -0.27 8.96
N MET A 331 -3.44 0.85 9.68
CA MET A 331 -4.56 1.77 9.56
C MET A 331 -4.61 2.35 8.14
N ALA A 332 -3.46 2.77 7.61
CA ALA A 332 -3.35 3.20 6.21
C ALA A 332 -3.78 2.11 5.22
N LEU A 333 -3.39 0.84 5.45
CA LEU A 333 -3.82 -0.28 4.61
C LEU A 333 -5.34 -0.54 4.68
N LEU A 334 -5.95 -0.23 5.83
CA LEU A 334 -7.39 -0.36 6.09
C LEU A 334 -8.21 0.85 5.65
N GLY A 335 -7.58 1.96 5.24
CA GLY A 335 -8.27 3.22 4.96
C GLY A 335 -8.83 3.89 6.23
N ILE A 336 -8.24 3.62 7.39
CA ILE A 336 -8.51 4.36 8.64
C ILE A 336 -7.56 5.56 8.68
N SER A 337 -8.11 6.76 8.80
CA SER A 337 -7.30 7.98 8.80
C SER A 337 -6.51 8.09 10.10
N THR A 338 -5.21 8.35 9.99
CA THR A 338 -4.27 8.58 11.08
C THR A 338 -3.20 9.54 10.56
N PRO A 339 -2.55 10.34 11.42
CA PRO A 339 -1.37 11.11 11.01
C PRO A 339 -0.34 10.16 10.39
N GLU A 340 0.23 10.57 9.27
CA GLU A 340 1.12 9.70 8.50
C GLU A 340 2.33 9.29 9.35
N ALA A 341 2.47 8.00 9.66
CA ALA A 341 3.68 7.48 10.29
C ALA A 341 4.85 7.59 9.30
N LEU A 342 5.83 8.45 9.61
CA LEU A 342 6.98 8.74 8.74
C LEU A 342 8.19 7.86 9.07
N GLY A 343 8.36 7.51 10.35
CA GLY A 343 9.35 6.54 10.77
C GLY A 343 9.33 6.28 12.27
N PHE A 344 10.15 5.31 12.69
CA PHE A 344 10.48 5.08 14.09
C PHE A 344 11.97 4.86 14.26
N ILE A 345 12.47 5.21 15.44
CA ILE A 345 13.83 4.92 15.89
C ILE A 345 13.75 4.22 17.25
N GLU A 346 14.49 3.14 17.44
CA GLU A 346 14.60 2.38 18.68
C GLU A 346 16.08 2.25 19.05
N LYS A 347 16.50 2.87 20.16
CA LYS A 347 17.82 2.65 20.75
C LYS A 347 17.80 1.35 21.56
N ARG A 348 18.85 0.54 21.45
CA ARG A 348 18.93 -0.78 22.09
C ARG A 348 20.36 -1.12 22.52
N LYS A 349 20.52 -2.18 23.32
CA LYS A 349 21.78 -2.85 23.64
C LYS A 349 21.56 -4.35 23.45
N GLY A 350 21.97 -4.88 22.30
CA GLY A 350 21.62 -6.23 21.87
C GLY A 350 20.10 -6.42 21.81
N PRO A 351 19.52 -7.47 22.45
CA PRO A 351 18.08 -7.69 22.45
C PRO A 351 17.32 -6.62 23.29
N LEU A 352 18.00 -5.96 24.23
CA LEU A 352 17.37 -5.06 25.21
C LEU A 352 17.07 -3.69 24.60
N ARG A 353 15.79 -3.33 24.54
CA ARG A 353 15.32 -2.05 23.99
C ARG A 353 15.25 -0.96 25.06
N LYS A 354 15.75 0.23 24.73
CA LYS A 354 15.77 1.43 25.60
C LYS A 354 14.72 2.44 25.13
N THR A 355 15.17 3.63 24.73
CA THR A 355 14.34 4.74 24.27
C THR A 355 13.89 4.50 22.84
N ALA A 356 12.64 4.86 22.56
CA ALA A 356 12.09 4.76 21.22
C ALA A 356 11.37 6.07 20.85
N TYR A 357 11.35 6.38 19.56
CA TYR A 357 10.82 7.61 18.99
C TYR A 357 9.93 7.22 17.82
N LEU A 358 8.72 7.78 17.79
CA LEU A 358 7.85 7.73 16.62
C LEU A 358 7.85 9.13 15.98
N ILE A 359 8.00 9.17 14.66
CA ILE A 359 7.94 10.40 13.87
C ILE A 359 6.71 10.29 12.98
N CYS A 360 5.78 11.22 13.15
CA CYS A 360 4.56 11.33 12.36
C CYS A 360 4.50 12.70 11.67
N ALA A 361 3.75 12.79 10.58
CA ALA A 361 3.34 14.08 10.05
C ALA A 361 2.49 14.81 11.09
N LEU A 362 2.62 16.14 11.16
CA LEU A 362 1.73 16.97 11.97
C LEU A 362 0.34 17.04 11.34
N SER A 363 -0.69 16.82 12.13
CA SER A 363 -2.08 17.08 11.74
C SER A 363 -2.38 18.56 11.99
N ASN A 364 -2.09 19.38 10.98
CA ASN A 364 -2.26 20.84 11.06
C ASN A 364 -3.70 21.22 11.42
N ASP A 365 -3.83 22.15 12.37
CA ASP A 365 -5.08 22.75 12.83
C ASP A 365 -6.15 21.76 13.31
N ALA A 366 -5.75 20.53 13.62
CA ALA A 366 -6.65 19.51 14.12
C ALA A 366 -6.90 19.69 15.63
N LYS A 367 -8.14 19.50 16.06
CA LYS A 367 -8.54 19.57 17.47
C LYS A 367 -8.90 18.19 17.98
N GLU A 368 -8.54 17.89 19.22
CA GLU A 368 -9.04 16.69 19.89
C GLU A 368 -10.57 16.72 19.97
N LEU A 369 -11.24 15.58 19.78
CA LEU A 369 -12.69 15.54 19.60
C LEU A 369 -13.48 16.05 20.82
N ASN A 370 -12.98 15.78 22.03
CA ASN A 370 -13.52 16.31 23.28
C ASN A 370 -13.31 17.82 23.44
N HIS A 371 -12.26 18.40 22.84
CA HIS A 371 -12.08 19.85 22.83
C HIS A 371 -12.92 20.52 21.74
N ALA A 372 -13.18 19.83 20.63
CA ALA A 372 -14.06 20.32 19.58
C ALA A 372 -15.54 20.32 20.03
N PHE A 373 -15.92 19.33 20.84
CA PHE A 373 -17.28 19.18 21.36
C PHE A 373 -17.24 18.84 22.86
N PRO A 374 -17.04 19.83 23.76
CA PRO A 374 -16.90 19.56 25.20
C PRO A 374 -18.21 19.14 25.87
N ASP A 375 -19.32 19.79 25.51
CA ASP A 375 -20.60 19.66 26.24
C ASP A 375 -21.67 18.87 25.48
N ALA A 376 -21.36 18.42 24.25
CA ALA A 376 -22.32 17.73 23.40
C ALA A 376 -21.63 16.65 22.56
N LEU A 377 -22.39 15.64 22.15
CA LEU A 377 -21.91 14.65 21.20
C LEU A 377 -21.55 15.31 19.86
N PRO A 378 -20.54 14.79 19.14
CA PRO A 378 -20.20 15.27 17.81
C PRO A 378 -21.40 15.19 16.85
N PRO A 379 -21.48 16.06 15.83
CA PRO A 379 -22.50 15.98 14.79
C PRO A 379 -22.52 14.62 14.11
N LYS A 380 -23.67 14.25 13.55
CA LYS A 380 -23.92 12.94 12.92
C LYS A 380 -22.80 12.52 11.96
N LEU A 381 -22.35 13.40 11.06
CA LEU A 381 -21.29 13.12 10.08
C LEU A 381 -19.93 12.78 10.73
N VAL A 382 -19.63 13.35 11.89
CA VAL A 382 -18.41 13.05 12.64
C VAL A 382 -18.58 11.71 13.37
N MET A 383 -19.75 11.48 13.97
CA MET A 383 -20.07 10.22 14.63
C MET A 383 -20.08 9.03 13.67
N GLU A 384 -20.58 9.19 12.45
CA GLU A 384 -20.52 8.15 11.41
C GLU A 384 -19.07 7.72 11.10
N GLN A 385 -18.13 8.66 11.07
CA GLN A 385 -16.70 8.35 10.91
C GLN A 385 -16.13 7.58 12.11
N VAL A 386 -16.54 7.93 13.33
CA VAL A 386 -16.13 7.22 14.55
C VAL A 386 -16.71 5.81 14.59
N GLU A 387 -18.00 5.64 14.28
CA GLU A 387 -18.67 4.34 14.17
C GLU A 387 -18.02 3.46 13.11
N ARG A 388 -17.63 4.05 11.98
CA ARG A 388 -16.84 3.39 10.93
C ARG A 388 -15.50 2.90 11.47
N ILE A 389 -14.76 3.72 12.22
CA ILE A 389 -13.49 3.30 12.85
C ILE A 389 -13.72 2.09 13.77
N PHE A 390 -14.73 2.13 14.64
CA PHE A 390 -15.08 0.99 15.50
C PHE A 390 -15.47 -0.25 14.70
N SER A 391 -16.27 -0.10 13.65
CA SER A 391 -16.75 -1.20 12.81
C SER A 391 -15.62 -1.86 12.03
N LEU A 392 -14.67 -1.07 11.51
CA LEU A 392 -13.48 -1.58 10.85
C LEU A 392 -12.58 -2.31 11.86
N MET A 393 -12.32 -1.73 13.03
CA MET A 393 -11.55 -2.41 14.07
C MET A 393 -12.19 -3.75 14.45
N ALA A 394 -13.52 -3.80 14.63
CA ALA A 394 -14.25 -5.04 14.89
C ALA A 394 -14.10 -6.07 13.75
N THR A 395 -14.30 -5.63 12.50
CA THR A 395 -14.17 -6.49 11.32
C THR A 395 -12.79 -7.16 11.22
N PHE A 396 -11.73 -6.44 11.64
CA PHE A 396 -10.35 -6.91 11.58
C PHE A 396 -9.79 -7.41 12.92
N LYS A 397 -10.65 -7.61 13.93
CA LYS A 397 -10.29 -8.08 15.27
C LYS A 397 -9.22 -7.24 15.95
N LEU A 398 -9.35 -5.92 15.82
CA LEU A 398 -8.45 -4.94 16.40
C LEU A 398 -9.08 -4.30 17.64
N SER A 399 -8.23 -3.92 18.58
CA SER A 399 -8.57 -2.98 19.66
C SER A 399 -7.54 -1.87 19.72
N HIS A 400 -7.96 -0.68 20.12
CA HIS A 400 -7.08 0.46 20.30
C HIS A 400 -6.27 0.34 21.61
N GLY A 401 -6.95 -0.04 22.70
CA GLY A 401 -6.34 -0.22 24.02
C GLY A 401 -6.36 1.02 24.91
N ASP A 402 -6.57 2.22 24.36
CA ASP A 402 -6.85 3.47 25.10
C ASP A 402 -7.73 4.43 24.29
N LEU A 403 -8.79 3.96 23.62
CA LEU A 403 -9.60 4.85 22.76
C LEU A 403 -10.47 5.81 23.59
N LYS A 404 -10.02 7.05 23.70
CA LYS A 404 -10.75 8.19 24.28
C LYS A 404 -11.02 9.21 23.19
N ALA A 405 -11.94 10.14 23.42
CA ALA A 405 -12.21 11.24 22.51
C ALA A 405 -10.96 12.10 22.24
N SER A 406 -10.06 12.24 23.22
CA SER A 406 -8.78 12.92 23.06
C SER A 406 -7.78 12.21 22.13
N ASN A 407 -8.01 10.92 21.83
CA ASN A 407 -7.22 10.16 20.86
C ASN A 407 -7.84 10.15 19.45
N LEU A 408 -8.83 11.02 19.21
CA LEU A 408 -9.42 11.30 17.90
C LEU A 408 -9.23 12.78 17.60
N LEU A 409 -8.56 13.09 16.50
CA LEU A 409 -8.35 14.45 16.01
C LEU A 409 -9.36 14.78 14.92
N LEU A 410 -10.09 15.88 15.05
CA LEU A 410 -10.95 16.45 14.03
C LEU A 410 -10.19 17.51 13.25
N LYS A 411 -10.01 17.29 11.96
CA LYS A 411 -9.40 18.27 11.04
C LYS A 411 -10.41 19.33 10.61
N PRO A 412 -9.95 20.52 10.18
CA PRO A 412 -10.83 21.54 9.60
C PRO A 412 -11.65 21.04 8.40
N THR A 413 -11.13 20.04 7.68
CA THR A 413 -11.83 19.37 6.58
C THR A 413 -13.00 18.49 7.02
N GLY A 414 -13.25 18.36 8.33
CA GLY A 414 -14.25 17.45 8.90
C GLY A 414 -13.78 15.99 9.04
N GLN A 415 -12.53 15.69 8.68
CA GLN A 415 -11.98 14.33 8.75
C GLN A 415 -11.54 13.97 10.17
N VAL A 416 -11.94 12.80 10.64
CA VAL A 416 -11.50 12.23 11.93
C VAL A 416 -10.24 11.38 11.74
N GLU A 417 -9.19 11.70 12.48
CA GLU A 417 -7.91 10.97 12.51
C GLU A 417 -7.70 10.28 13.87
N LEU A 418 -7.38 8.99 13.84
CA LEU A 418 -7.04 8.22 15.03
C LEU A 418 -5.55 8.41 15.38
N ILE A 419 -5.26 8.67 16.66
CA ILE A 419 -3.90 8.84 17.18
C ILE A 419 -3.62 7.91 18.36
N ASP A 420 -2.37 7.89 18.79
CA ASP A 420 -1.86 7.05 19.88
C ASP A 420 -2.00 5.53 19.69
N LEU A 421 -1.47 5.05 18.56
CA LEU A 421 -1.57 3.66 18.14
C LEU A 421 -0.62 2.69 18.89
N ASP A 422 0.00 3.13 19.99
CA ASP A 422 1.08 2.40 20.66
C ASP A 422 0.60 1.19 21.48
N ALA A 423 -0.67 1.21 21.92
CA ALA A 423 -1.34 0.18 22.70
C ALA A 423 -2.18 -0.78 21.86
N MET A 424 -2.30 -0.53 20.55
CA MET A 424 -3.15 -1.31 19.66
C MET A 424 -2.75 -2.78 19.59
N GLN A 425 -3.74 -3.65 19.43
CA GLN A 425 -3.59 -5.09 19.39
C GLN A 425 -4.51 -5.73 18.34
N GLU A 426 -4.04 -6.83 17.76
CA GLU A 426 -4.82 -7.75 16.95
C GLU A 426 -5.10 -9.01 17.76
N HIS A 427 -6.35 -9.46 17.76
CA HIS A 427 -6.84 -10.56 18.58
C HIS A 427 -7.07 -11.83 17.76
N CYS A 428 -6.52 -12.95 18.24
CA CYS A 428 -6.80 -14.26 17.65
C CYS A 428 -8.11 -14.87 18.20
N ILE A 429 -8.47 -14.53 19.44
CA ILE A 429 -9.57 -15.14 20.20
C ILE A 429 -10.69 -14.11 20.37
N SER A 430 -11.90 -14.45 19.91
CA SER A 430 -13.05 -13.54 19.89
C SER A 430 -13.52 -13.08 21.27
N PHE A 431 -13.20 -13.81 22.35
CA PHE A 431 -13.51 -13.38 23.71
C PHE A 431 -12.67 -12.15 24.13
N TYR A 432 -11.34 -12.23 23.99
CA TYR A 432 -10.45 -11.11 24.32
C TYR A 432 -10.68 -9.90 23.42
N GLU A 433 -10.97 -10.14 22.15
CA GLU A 433 -11.38 -9.11 21.20
C GLU A 433 -12.60 -8.32 21.70
N ARG A 434 -13.71 -9.02 21.97
CA ARG A 434 -14.97 -8.38 22.42
C ARG A 434 -14.78 -7.62 23.72
N ARG A 435 -14.02 -8.19 24.67
CA ARG A 435 -13.70 -7.52 25.93
C ARG A 435 -12.92 -6.22 25.71
N ALA A 436 -11.88 -6.25 24.88
CA ALA A 436 -11.05 -5.08 24.61
C ALA A 436 -11.83 -3.99 23.86
N GLN A 437 -12.63 -4.36 22.86
CA GLN A 437 -13.48 -3.41 22.13
C GLN A 437 -14.56 -2.79 23.01
N HIS A 438 -15.15 -3.57 23.92
CA HIS A 438 -16.10 -3.04 24.90
C HIS A 438 -15.45 -1.99 25.81
N GLN A 439 -14.23 -2.24 26.29
CA GLN A 439 -13.46 -1.28 27.07
C GLN A 439 -13.14 0.00 26.27
N ASP A 440 -12.76 -0.13 24.99
CA ASP A 440 -12.52 1.03 24.14
C ASP A 440 -13.79 1.85 23.90
N LYS A 441 -14.96 1.21 23.71
CA LYS A 441 -16.25 1.90 23.62
C LYS A 441 -16.59 2.64 24.92
N GLN A 442 -16.41 1.99 26.07
CA GLN A 442 -16.66 2.61 27.38
C GLN A 442 -15.78 3.85 27.59
N ARG A 443 -14.48 3.76 27.30
CA ARG A 443 -13.54 4.90 27.42
C ARG A 443 -13.90 6.05 26.49
N PHE A 444 -14.41 5.75 25.29
CA PHE A 444 -14.87 6.76 24.36
C PHE A 444 -16.09 7.52 24.91
N PHE A 445 -17.10 6.82 25.41
CA PHE A 445 -18.30 7.47 25.95
C PHE A 445 -18.10 8.18 27.30
N GLN A 446 -17.09 7.80 28.09
CA GLN A 446 -16.75 8.49 29.34
C GLN A 446 -16.34 9.96 29.18
N ASN A 447 -16.08 10.44 27.95
CA ASN A 447 -15.65 11.82 27.71
C ASN A 447 -16.80 12.84 27.72
N TRP A 448 -18.06 12.38 27.65
CA TRP A 448 -19.24 13.24 27.68
C TRP A 448 -20.10 12.95 28.91
N PRO A 449 -20.85 13.94 29.43
CA PRO A 449 -21.82 13.71 30.49
C PRO A 449 -22.78 12.59 30.09
N LYS A 450 -23.11 11.72 31.05
CA LYS A 450 -24.16 10.71 30.82
C LYS A 450 -25.46 11.47 30.60
N GLN A 451 -26.08 11.31 29.42
CA GLN A 451 -27.46 11.71 29.20
C GLN A 451 -28.40 10.77 29.96
#